data_AF-A0A319E864-F1
#
_entry.id   AF-A0A319E864-F1
#
_cell.length_a   1.000
_cell.length_b   1.000
_cell.length_c   1.000
_cell.angle_alpha   90.00
_cell.angle_beta   90.00
_cell.angle_gamma   90.00
#
_symmetry.space_group_name_H-M   'P 1'
#
loop_
_entity.id
_entity.type
_entity.pdbx_description
1 polymer ?
#
loop_
_entity_poly.entity_id
_entity_poly.type
_entity_poly.pdbx_seq_one_letter_code
_entity_poly.pdbx_strand_id
1 'polypeptide(L)'
;MSDYYARTDDHWHILAYRKAISATRTQPQKIVTKSQALAIAGIGERLADRVEEIVCTNRLCLENANTIREDRIPQEFLGVYGVGVTQASKWLAQRYRLLEDLRSKAPLTQ
;
A
#
# COMPACT_ATOMS: atom_id res chain seq x y z
N MET A 1 -5.69 -0.55 1.20
CA MET A 1 -5.14 -0.44 2.57
C MET A 1 -4.60 -1.73 3.19
N SER A 2 -5.40 -2.67 3.75
CA SER A 2 -4.82 -3.77 4.56
C SER A 2 -3.98 -4.79 3.78
N ASP A 3 -4.36 -5.11 2.54
CA ASP A 3 -3.66 -6.12 1.74
C ASP A 3 -2.29 -5.66 1.20
N TYR A 4 -2.05 -4.34 1.16
CA TYR A 4 -0.76 -3.80 0.73
C TYR A 4 0.28 -3.95 1.85
N TYR A 5 -0.04 -3.47 3.06
CA TYR A 5 0.86 -3.58 4.21
C TYR A 5 1.08 -5.03 4.67
N ALA A 6 0.11 -5.92 4.42
CA ALA A 6 0.29 -7.35 4.65
C ALA A 6 1.42 -7.95 3.79
N ARG A 7 1.72 -7.34 2.64
CA ARG A 7 2.83 -7.74 1.75
C ARG A 7 4.15 -7.07 2.12
N THR A 8 4.11 -5.93 2.82
CA THR A 8 5.29 -5.15 3.22
C THR A 8 5.81 -5.50 4.62
N ASP A 9 5.27 -6.56 5.25
CA ASP A 9 5.56 -6.97 6.64
C ASP A 9 5.29 -5.89 7.71
N ASP A 10 4.50 -4.88 7.36
CA ASP A 10 4.25 -3.69 8.18
C ASP A 10 3.09 -3.95 9.18
N HIS A 11 3.29 -4.95 10.04
CA HIS A 11 2.25 -5.49 10.93
C HIS A 11 1.68 -4.43 11.89
N TRP A 12 2.53 -3.53 12.37
CA TRP A 12 2.14 -2.44 13.27
C TRP A 12 1.22 -1.43 12.61
N HIS A 13 1.40 -1.19 11.30
CA HIS A 13 0.54 -0.30 10.54
C HIS A 13 -0.87 -0.90 10.43
N ILE A 14 -0.97 -2.19 10.09
CA ILE A 14 -2.26 -2.91 10.03
C ILE A 14 -2.98 -2.87 11.38
N LEU A 15 -2.25 -3.12 12.48
CA LEU A 15 -2.81 -3.08 13.84
C LEU A 15 -3.33 -1.68 14.21
N ALA A 16 -2.60 -0.62 13.88
CA ALA A 16 -3.02 0.75 14.12
C ALA A 16 -4.32 1.08 13.37
N TYR A 17 -4.42 0.69 12.10
CA TYR A 17 -5.63 0.86 11.30
C TYR A 17 -6.83 0.10 11.87
N ARG A 18 -6.64 -1.16 12.27
CA ARG A 18 -7.69 -1.96 12.89
C ARG A 18 -8.20 -1.32 14.18
N LYS A 19 -7.29 -0.84 15.03
CA LYS A 19 -7.63 -0.13 16.27
C LYS A 19 -8.42 1.14 15.98
N ALA A 20 -7.99 1.95 15.01
CA ALA A 20 -8.71 3.16 14.63
C ALA A 20 -10.10 2.88 14.07
N ILE A 21 -10.25 1.89 13.18
CA ILE A 21 -11.56 1.48 12.66
C ILE A 21 -12.47 1.06 13.81
N SER A 22 -11.99 0.23 14.73
CA SER A 22 -12.78 -0.18 15.89
C SER A 22 -13.15 1.01 16.77
N ALA A 23 -12.21 1.92 17.03
CA ALA A 23 -12.42 3.06 17.92
C ALA A 23 -13.42 4.07 17.33
N THR A 24 -13.28 4.38 16.04
CA THR A 24 -14.23 5.25 15.33
C THR A 24 -15.65 4.67 15.27
N ARG A 25 -15.79 3.33 15.15
CA ARG A 25 -17.09 2.67 15.12
C ARG A 25 -17.84 2.72 16.46
N THR A 26 -17.12 2.79 17.56
CA THR A 26 -17.70 2.89 18.92
C THR A 26 -18.15 4.31 19.26
N GLN A 27 -17.68 5.33 18.52
CA GLN A 27 -18.06 6.71 18.80
C GLN A 27 -19.51 6.97 18.38
N PRO A 28 -20.32 7.65 19.22
CA PRO A 28 -21.71 7.96 18.91
C PRO A 28 -21.85 9.03 17.82
N GLN A 29 -20.81 9.83 17.61
CA GLN A 29 -20.79 10.91 16.63
C GLN A 29 -19.75 10.64 15.54
N LYS A 30 -20.08 11.09 14.32
CA LYS A 30 -19.14 11.03 13.19
C LYS A 30 -17.97 11.96 13.48
N ILE A 31 -16.76 11.45 13.29
CA ILE A 31 -15.52 12.20 13.39
C ILE A 31 -15.32 12.92 12.07
N VAL A 32 -15.21 14.25 12.12
CA VAL A 32 -15.12 15.11 10.92
C VAL A 32 -13.82 15.88 10.84
N THR A 33 -13.11 16.03 11.96
CA THR A 33 -11.89 16.84 12.04
C THR A 33 -10.73 16.06 12.65
N LYS A 34 -9.50 16.47 12.32
CA LYS A 34 -8.26 15.90 12.87
C LYS A 34 -8.26 15.94 14.40
N SER A 35 -8.67 17.05 15.01
CA SER A 35 -8.69 17.22 16.46
C SER A 35 -9.62 16.21 17.16
N GLN A 36 -10.77 15.89 16.56
CA GLN A 36 -11.67 14.86 17.07
C GLN A 36 -11.06 13.46 16.93
N ALA A 37 -10.36 13.19 15.83
CA ALA A 37 -9.67 11.92 15.64
C ALA A 37 -8.51 11.74 16.64
N LEU A 38 -7.74 12.80 16.93
CA LEU A 38 -6.65 12.80 17.91
C LEU A 38 -7.12 12.59 19.35
N ALA A 39 -8.37 12.98 19.67
CA ALA A 39 -8.95 12.74 20.99
C ALA A 39 -9.24 11.24 21.26
N ILE A 40 -9.19 10.40 20.22
CA ILE A 40 -9.48 8.97 20.32
C ILE A 40 -8.21 8.20 20.66
N ALA A 41 -8.26 7.44 21.76
CA ALA A 41 -7.16 6.59 22.17
C ALA A 41 -6.76 5.60 21.06
N GLY A 42 -5.49 5.62 20.67
CA GLY A 42 -4.93 4.74 19.64
C GLY A 42 -4.90 5.33 18.22
N ILE A 43 -5.35 6.57 18.02
CA ILE A 43 -5.17 7.32 16.76
C ILE A 43 -4.03 8.31 16.94
N GLY A 44 -2.92 8.09 16.21
CA GLY A 44 -1.81 9.03 16.14
C GLY A 44 -2.01 10.10 15.07
N GLU A 45 -1.15 11.12 15.07
CA GLU A 45 -1.26 12.29 14.19
C GLU A 45 -1.41 11.95 12.71
N ARG A 46 -0.52 11.09 12.18
CA ARG A 46 -0.57 10.64 10.78
C ARG A 46 -1.89 9.96 10.40
N LEU A 47 -2.53 9.29 11.36
CA LEU A 47 -3.79 8.59 11.13
C LEU A 47 -4.97 9.56 11.23
N ALA A 48 -4.89 10.53 12.13
CA ALA A 48 -5.85 11.61 12.25
C ALA A 48 -5.87 12.51 10.99
N ASP A 49 -4.70 12.83 10.43
CA ASP A 49 -4.58 13.53 9.14
C ASP A 49 -5.31 12.78 8.03
N ARG A 50 -5.13 11.45 7.96
CA ARG A 50 -5.81 10.61 6.97
C ARG A 50 -7.32 10.55 7.17
N VAL A 51 -7.78 10.52 8.42
CA VAL A 51 -9.22 10.55 8.73
C VAL A 51 -9.85 11.85 8.25
N GLU A 52 -9.22 12.99 8.53
CA GLU A 52 -9.67 14.30 8.05
C GLU A 52 -9.67 14.37 6.52
N GLU A 53 -8.61 13.88 5.87
CA GLU A 53 -8.51 13.82 4.41
C GLU A 53 -9.65 12.99 3.79
N ILE A 54 -9.95 11.82 4.35
CA ILE A 54 -11.06 10.95 3.91
C ILE A 54 -12.38 11.70 4.04
N VAL A 55 -12.61 12.39 5.16
CA VAL A 55 -13.87 13.07 5.40
C VAL A 55 -14.05 14.26 4.45
N CYS A 56 -12.99 15.04 4.22
CA CYS A 56 -13.03 16.20 3.33
C CYS A 56 -13.14 15.81 1.84
N THR A 57 -12.43 14.78 1.42
CA THR A 57 -12.24 14.47 -0.01
C THR A 57 -13.03 13.25 -0.47
N ASN A 58 -13.56 12.45 0.47
CA ASN A 58 -14.14 11.13 0.24
C ASN A 58 -13.22 10.19 -0.56
N ARG A 59 -11.91 10.48 -0.56
CA ARG A 59 -10.84 9.83 -1.30
C ARG A 59 -9.52 9.98 -0.54
N LEU A 60 -8.64 9.00 -0.70
CA LEU A 60 -7.29 9.00 -0.14
C LEU A 60 -6.29 9.37 -1.24
N CYS A 61 -5.74 10.59 -1.19
CA CYS A 61 -4.75 11.07 -2.16
C CYS A 61 -3.35 10.49 -1.84
N LEU A 62 -3.01 10.35 -0.55
CA LEU A 62 -1.71 9.83 -0.11
C LEU A 62 -1.44 8.36 -0.50
N GLU A 63 -2.48 7.52 -0.67
CA GLU A 63 -2.32 6.13 -1.13
C GLU A 63 -1.96 6.06 -2.63
N ASN A 64 -2.31 7.09 -3.40
CA ASN A 64 -1.96 7.21 -4.81
C ASN A 64 -0.51 7.68 -4.99
N ALA A 65 0.01 8.50 -4.07
CA ALA A 65 1.41 8.93 -4.09
C ALA A 65 2.39 7.78 -3.85
N ASN A 66 2.00 6.76 -3.08
CA ASN A 66 2.80 5.52 -2.93
C ASN A 66 2.53 4.50 -4.06
N THR A 67 1.57 4.80 -4.93
CA THR A 67 1.28 4.04 -6.16
C THR A 67 1.91 4.74 -7.37
N ILE A 68 3.01 5.48 -7.17
CA ILE A 68 3.87 5.88 -8.29
C ILE A 68 4.30 4.56 -8.95
N ARG A 69 3.91 4.41 -10.21
CA ARG A 69 3.92 3.20 -11.05
C ARG A 69 5.29 2.51 -11.19
N GLU A 70 6.32 3.04 -10.55
CA GLU A 70 7.72 2.69 -10.76
C GLU A 70 8.18 1.49 -9.92
N ASP A 71 7.53 1.23 -8.78
CA ASP A 71 7.98 0.21 -7.82
C ASP A 71 7.15 -1.09 -7.83
N ARG A 72 6.13 -1.18 -8.69
CA ARG A 72 5.31 -2.40 -8.77
C ARG A 72 5.92 -3.38 -9.76
N ILE A 73 6.35 -4.54 -9.25
CA ILE A 73 6.65 -5.70 -10.07
C ILE A 73 5.37 -6.03 -10.88
N PRO A 74 5.44 -6.09 -12.22
CA PRO A 74 4.32 -6.54 -13.04
C PRO A 74 3.87 -7.92 -12.58
N GLN A 75 2.57 -8.12 -12.29
CA GLN A 75 2.05 -9.44 -11.92
C GLN A 75 2.35 -10.50 -12.98
N GLU A 76 2.46 -10.05 -14.23
CA GLU A 76 2.87 -10.86 -15.38
C GLU A 76 4.23 -11.55 -15.18
N PHE A 77 5.16 -10.94 -14.45
CA PHE A 77 6.48 -11.54 -14.17
C PHE A 77 6.38 -12.70 -13.18
N LEU A 78 5.43 -12.66 -12.25
CA LEU A 78 5.19 -13.74 -11.28
C LEU A 78 4.43 -14.92 -11.90
N GLY A 79 3.83 -14.75 -13.08
CA GLY A 79 3.18 -15.83 -13.84
C GLY A 79 4.15 -16.66 -14.68
N VAL A 80 5.43 -16.27 -14.78
CA VAL A 80 6.43 -17.01 -15.55
C VAL A 80 6.96 -18.18 -14.71
N TYR A 81 6.91 -19.38 -15.29
CA TYR A 81 7.37 -20.60 -14.62
C TYR A 81 8.85 -20.47 -14.20
N GLY A 82 9.14 -20.77 -12.93
CA GLY A 82 10.49 -20.66 -12.36
C GLY A 82 10.90 -19.25 -11.91
N VAL A 83 10.04 -18.24 -12.05
CA VAL A 83 10.34 -16.86 -11.64
C VAL A 83 9.69 -16.57 -10.29
N GLY A 84 10.52 -16.51 -9.25
CA GLY A 84 10.11 -15.98 -7.95
C GLY A 84 10.21 -14.45 -7.87
N VAL A 85 9.73 -13.89 -6.76
CA VAL A 85 9.79 -12.45 -6.45
C VAL A 85 11.20 -11.89 -6.59
N THR A 86 12.23 -12.64 -6.19
CA THR A 86 13.64 -12.23 -6.28
C THR A 86 14.09 -11.95 -7.72
N GLN A 87 13.70 -12.81 -8.66
CA GLN A 87 14.06 -12.64 -10.07
C GLN A 87 13.24 -11.52 -10.71
N ALA A 88 11.95 -11.43 -10.37
CA ALA A 88 11.09 -10.36 -10.83
C ALA A 88 11.54 -8.97 -10.33
N SER A 89 12.04 -8.87 -9.10
CA SER A 89 12.65 -7.64 -8.56
C SER A 89 13.91 -7.22 -9.32
N LYS A 90 14.76 -8.19 -9.72
CA LYS A 90 15.95 -7.89 -10.55
C LYS A 90 15.54 -7.31 -11.90
N TRP A 91 14.50 -7.86 -12.52
CA TRP A 91 13.97 -7.35 -13.78
C TRP A 91 13.38 -5.95 -13.66
N LEU A 92 12.68 -5.67 -12.57
CA LEU A 92 12.17 -4.33 -12.26
C LEU A 92 13.33 -3.32 -12.12
N ALA A 93 14.40 -3.69 -11.41
CA ALA A 93 15.60 -2.87 -11.26
C ALA A 93 16.32 -2.64 -12.61
N GLN A 94 16.28 -3.63 -13.50
CA GLN A 94 16.80 -3.54 -14.88
C GLN A 94 15.87 -2.79 -15.85
N ARG A 95 14.78 -2.19 -15.34
CA ARG A 95 13.77 -1.43 -16.11
C ARG A 95 12.99 -2.26 -17.12
N TYR A 96 12.94 -3.58 -16.96
CA TYR A 96 12.02 -4.41 -17.73
C TYR A 96 10.61 -4.23 -17.18
N ARG A 97 9.68 -3.87 -18.08
CA ARG A 97 8.29 -3.57 -17.71
C ARG A 97 7.29 -4.50 -18.36
N LEU A 98 7.68 -5.18 -19.43
CA LEU A 98 6.82 -6.08 -20.21
C LEU A 98 7.47 -7.46 -20.36
N LEU A 99 6.66 -8.50 -20.53
CA LEU A 99 7.15 -9.84 -20.90
C LEU A 99 7.96 -9.82 -22.20
N GLU A 100 7.64 -8.89 -23.11
CA GLU A 100 8.35 -8.67 -24.37
C GLU A 100 9.80 -8.19 -24.16
N ASP A 101 10.03 -7.34 -23.16
CA ASP A 101 11.38 -6.92 -22.77
C ASP A 101 12.19 -8.09 -22.23
N LEU A 102 11.55 -8.99 -21.47
CA LEU A 102 12.21 -10.20 -20.98
C LEU A 102 12.58 -11.14 -22.13
N ARG A 103 11.68 -11.33 -23.10
CA ARG A 103 11.93 -12.19 -24.27
C ARG A 103 13.08 -11.67 -25.13
N SER A 104 13.25 -10.36 -25.22
CA SER A 104 14.22 -9.72 -26.12
C SER A 104 15.57 -9.42 -25.47
N LYS A 105 15.60 -9.14 -24.16
CA LYS A 105 16.79 -8.60 -23.47
C LYS A 105 17.24 -9.43 -22.27
N ALA A 106 16.43 -10.35 -21.76
CA ALA A 106 16.84 -11.18 -20.63
C ALA A 106 17.63 -12.42 -21.12
N PRO A 107 18.78 -12.75 -20.51
CA PRO A 107 19.40 -14.04 -20.70
C PRO A 107 18.54 -15.09 -19.99
N LEU A 108 17.58 -15.67 -20.72
CA LEU A 108 16.67 -16.71 -20.21
C LEU A 108 17.30 -18.11 -20.16
N THR A 109 18.62 -18.20 -20.30
CA THR A 109 19.35 -19.47 -20.37
C THR A 109 20.04 -19.76 -19.03
N GLN A 110 19.54 -20.79 -18.33
CA GLN A 110 20.36 -21.66 -17.49
C GLN A 110 20.24 -23.09 -18.04
#